data_AF-A0A2V9ZI57-F1
#
_entry.id   AF-A0A2V9ZI57-F1
#
_cell.length_a   1.000
_cell.length_b   1.000
_cell.length_c   1.000
_cell.angle_alpha   90.00
_cell.angle_beta   90.00
_cell.angle_gamma   90.00
#
_symmetry.space_group_name_H-M   'P 1'
#
loop_
_entity.id
_entity.type
_entity.pdbx_description
1 polymer ?
#
loop_
_entity_poly.entity_id
_entity_poly.type
_entity_poly.pdbx_seq_one_letter_code
_entity_poly.pdbx_strand_id
1 'polypeptide(L)' 'ISPRSGKVLGSIDLSGIIDKRELPDPDAVLNGIAYDSTGDRLFVAGKLWPKLFEIKVIHK' A
#
# COMPACT_ATOMS: atom_id res chain seq x y z
N ILE A 1 8.48 1.52 -10.26
CA ILE A 1 9.08 0.77 -11.39
C ILE A 1 9.37 1.78 -12.50
N SER A 2 10.50 1.67 -13.19
CA SER A 2 10.80 2.54 -14.34
C SER A 2 9.83 2.22 -15.49
N PRO A 3 9.04 3.20 -15.98
CA PRO A 3 8.14 2.95 -17.10
C PRO A 3 8.89 2.68 -18.42
N ARG A 4 10.16 3.10 -18.51
CA ARG A 4 10.99 2.92 -19.71
C ARG A 4 11.67 1.56 -19.79
N SER A 5 12.09 1.01 -18.65
CA SER A 5 12.94 -0.18 -18.63
C SER A 5 12.34 -1.38 -17.87
N GLY A 6 11.22 -1.20 -17.17
CA GLY A 6 10.66 -2.23 -16.30
C GLY A 6 11.49 -2.51 -15.03
N LYS A 7 12.62 -1.82 -14.84
CA LYS A 7 13.47 -1.99 -13.66
C LYS A 7 12.70 -1.58 -12.39
N VAL A 8 12.74 -2.42 -11.37
CA VAL A 8 12.24 -2.09 -10.03
C VAL A 8 13.15 -1.01 -9.44
N LEU A 9 12.56 0.13 -9.07
CA LEU A 9 13.28 1.28 -8.49
C LEU A 9 13.30 1.24 -6.95
N GLY A 10 12.37 0.48 -6.36
CA GLY A 10 12.21 0.32 -4.93
C GLY A 10 11.08 -0.65 -4.65
N SER A 11 11.04 -1.17 -3.43
CA SER A 11 10.01 -2.07 -2.92
C SER A 11 9.69 -1.70 -1.49
N ILE A 12 8.40 -1.77 -1.13
CA ILE A 12 7.94 -1.59 0.24
C ILE A 12 7.25 -2.89 0.64
N ASP A 13 7.68 -3.49 1.75
CA ASP A 13 6.99 -4.63 2.35
C ASP A 13 5.91 -4.10 3.30
N LEU A 14 4.66 -4.49 3.05
CA LEU A 14 3.48 -4.10 3.82
C LEU A 14 2.95 -5.27 4.67
N SER A 15 3.72 -6.35 4.78
CA SER A 15 3.40 -7.48 5.65
C SER A 15 3.18 -7.00 7.09
N GLY A 16 2.05 -7.36 7.67
CA GLY A 16 1.71 -7.01 9.05
C GLY A 16 1.21 -5.57 9.26
N ILE A 17 0.96 -4.78 8.19
CA ILE A 17 0.36 -3.44 8.32
C ILE A 17 -1.03 -3.46 8.97
N ILE A 18 -1.73 -4.59 8.87
CA ILE A 18 -3.03 -4.83 9.49
C ILE A 18 -3.02 -6.20 10.18
N ASP A 19 -3.66 -6.26 11.34
CA ASP A 19 -3.85 -7.51 12.05
C ASP A 19 -4.86 -8.39 11.32
N LYS A 20 -4.50 -9.64 11.02
CA LYS A 20 -5.38 -10.59 10.34
C LYS A 20 -6.65 -10.88 11.13
N ARG A 21 -6.66 -10.69 12.45
CA ARG A 21 -7.86 -10.81 13.29
C ARG A 21 -8.91 -9.73 12.96
N GLU A 22 -8.50 -8.61 12.39
CA GLU A 22 -9.40 -7.55 11.89
C GLU A 22 -9.95 -7.85 10.48
N LEU A 23 -9.46 -8.92 9.84
CA LEU A 23 -9.82 -9.33 8.48
C LEU A 23 -10.46 -10.73 8.54
N PRO A 24 -11.71 -10.85 9.04
CA PRO A 24 -12.36 -12.15 9.21
C PRO A 24 -12.75 -12.80 7.87
N ASP A 25 -12.89 -12.00 6.82
CA ASP A 25 -13.19 -12.49 5.48
C ASP A 25 -11.90 -12.97 4.79
N PRO A 26 -11.83 -14.22 4.30
CA PRO A 26 -10.66 -14.73 3.61
C PRO A 26 -10.33 -13.97 2.31
N ASP A 27 -11.30 -13.28 1.71
CA ASP A 27 -11.11 -12.42 0.53
C ASP A 27 -10.62 -11.01 0.88
N ALA A 28 -10.43 -10.70 2.17
CA ALA A 28 -9.92 -9.40 2.59
C ALA A 28 -8.42 -9.26 2.32
N VAL A 29 -8.09 -8.80 1.11
CA VAL A 29 -6.72 -8.72 0.60
C VAL A 29 -6.30 -7.30 0.23
N LEU A 30 -4.99 -7.05 0.29
CA LEU A 30 -4.41 -5.81 -0.22
C LEU A 30 -4.64 -5.73 -1.73
N ASN A 31 -5.30 -4.66 -2.19
CA ASN A 31 -5.57 -4.46 -3.62
C ASN A 31 -5.63 -2.98 -4.02
N GLY A 32 -5.55 -2.04 -3.07
CA GLY A 32 -5.70 -0.62 -3.32
C GLY A 32 -4.39 0.12 -3.12
N ILE A 33 -3.96 0.85 -4.14
CA ILE A 33 -2.89 1.86 -4.04
C ILE A 33 -3.37 3.15 -4.70
N ALA A 34 -3.10 4.29 -4.08
CA ALA A 34 -3.37 5.60 -4.65
C ALA A 34 -2.24 6.57 -4.32
N TYR A 35 -1.90 7.44 -5.26
CA TYR A 35 -0.90 8.48 -5.05
C TYR A 35 -1.55 9.84 -5.30
N ASP A 36 -1.50 10.70 -4.29
CA ASP A 36 -1.86 12.10 -4.38
C ASP A 36 -0.59 12.91 -4.68
N SER A 37 -0.47 13.33 -5.94
CA SER A 37 0.67 14.13 -6.40
C SER A 37 0.69 15.56 -5.86
N THR A 38 -0.45 16.07 -5.39
CA THR A 38 -0.53 17.45 -4.87
C THR A 38 0.02 17.52 -3.46
N GLY A 39 -0.33 16.54 -2.63
CA GLY A 39 0.14 16.44 -1.25
C GLY A 39 1.39 15.59 -1.04
N ASP A 40 1.91 14.93 -2.09
CA ASP A 40 2.99 13.92 -2.00
C ASP A 40 2.65 12.80 -1.00
N ARG A 41 1.45 12.23 -1.14
CA ARG A 41 0.91 11.20 -0.22
C ARG A 41 0.65 9.90 -0.95
N LEU A 42 1.14 8.80 -0.39
CA LEU A 42 0.84 7.45 -0.85
C LEU A 42 -0.22 6.84 0.08
N PHE A 43 -1.28 6.29 -0.48
CA PHE A 43 -2.30 5.57 0.27
C PHE A 43 -2.33 4.10 -0.11
N VAL A 44 -2.55 3.25 0.89
CA VAL A 44 -2.77 1.81 0.72
C VAL A 44 -4.06 1.39 1.40
N ALA A 45 -4.82 0.55 0.70
CA ALA A 45 -6.03 -0.07 1.18
C ALA A 45 -6.12 -1.54 0.73
N GLY A 46 -7.13 -2.24 1.25
CA GLY A 46 -7.50 -3.56 0.79
C GLY A 46 -9.01 -3.71 0.63
N LYS A 47 -9.41 -4.73 -0.12
CA LYS A 47 -10.80 -5.16 -0.23
C LYS A 47 -11.27 -5.55 1.17
N LEU A 48 -12.44 -5.06 1.57
CA LEU A 48 -13.07 -5.35 2.87
C LEU A 48 -12.20 -4.99 4.09
N TRP A 49 -11.19 -4.13 3.93
CA TRP A 49 -10.44 -3.61 5.05
C TRP A 49 -11.26 -2.53 5.79
N PRO A 50 -11.25 -2.51 7.12
CA PRO A 50 -11.89 -1.45 7.90
C PRO A 50 -11.07 -0.16 7.96
N LYS A 51 -9.88 -0.13 7.34
CA LYS A 51 -8.86 0.92 7.50
C LYS A 51 -8.25 1.32 6.15
N LEU A 52 -7.86 2.59 6.09
CA LEU A 52 -7.03 3.20 5.04
C LEU A 52 -5.73 3.67 5.68
N PHE A 53 -4.59 3.43 5.03
CA PHE A 53 -3.28 3.86 5.52
C PHE A 53 -2.69 4.93 4.60
N GLU A 54 -2.21 6.03 5.17
CA GLU A 54 -1.29 6.96 4.51
C GLU A 54 0.15 6.52 4.82
N ILE A 55 0.98 6.38 3.79
CA ILE A 55 2.36 5.93 3.87
C ILE A 55 3.27 7.09 3.51
N LYS A 56 4.20 7.40 4.41
CA LYS A 56 5.31 8.32 4.14
C LYS A 56 6.58 7.53 3.87
N VAL A 57 7.14 7.69 2.67
CA VAL A 57 8.41 7.06 2.28
C VAL A 57 9.56 7.96 2.72
N ILE A 58 10.37 7.48 3.66
CA ILE A 58 11.58 8.16 4.11
C ILE A 58 12.77 7.67 3.29
N HIS A 59 13.49 8.59 2.65
CA HIS A 59 14.77 8.30 2.02
C HIS A 59 15.87 8.56 3.05
N LYS A 60 16.87 7.67 3.10
CA LYS A 60 18.12 7.92 3.85
C LYS A 60 19.03 8.83 3.05
#